data_AF-A0A417YY41-F1
#
_entry.id   AF-A0A417YY41-F1
#
_cell.length_a   1.000
_cell.length_b   1.000
_cell.length_c   1.000
_cell.angle_alpha   90.00
_cell.angle_beta   90.00
_cell.angle_gamma   90.00
#
_symmetry.space_group_name_H-M   'P 1'
#
loop_
_entity.id
_entity.type
_entity.pdbx_description
1 polymer ?
#
loop_
_entity_poly.entity_id
_entity_poly.type
_entity_poly.pdbx_seq_one_letter_code
_entity_poly.pdbx_strand_id
1 'polypeptide(L)' 'MCCGCSSMEDGQAVVDHVRNKGKAELPPLVEHEIQCECGEVFTLKKVIMNCPKCEMTYAVTPCSSGDFNNIKRAGIAYA' A
#
# COMPACT_ATOMS: atom_id res chain seq x y z
N MET A 1 -20.11 -17.72 -2.16
CA MET A 1 -19.58 -16.66 -3.03
C MET A 1 -18.09 -16.50 -2.73
N CYS A 2 -17.19 -17.00 -3.58
CA CYS A 2 -15.74 -16.85 -3.41
C CYS A 2 -15.29 -15.54 -4.07
N CYS A 3 -15.05 -14.51 -3.27
CA CYS A 3 -14.28 -13.36 -3.75
C CYS A 3 -12.85 -13.88 -3.95
N GLY A 4 -12.46 -14.13 -5.21
CA GLY A 4 -11.18 -14.69 -5.63
C GLY A 4 -10.00 -13.74 -5.43
N CYS A 5 -9.82 -13.20 -4.23
CA CYS A 5 -8.57 -12.63 -3.75
C CYS A 5 -7.86 -13.68 -2.89
N SER A 6 -7.55 -14.82 -3.48
CA SER A 6 -6.70 -15.82 -2.82
C SER A 6 -5.29 -15.23 -2.71
N SER A 7 -4.89 -14.83 -1.51
CA SER A 7 -3.51 -14.48 -1.16
C SER A 7 -2.82 -13.47 -2.11
N MET A 8 -3.25 -12.21 -2.11
CA MET A 8 -2.37 -11.13 -2.56
C MET A 8 -1.37 -10.86 -1.43
N GLU A 9 -0.40 -11.74 -1.26
CA GLU A 9 0.65 -11.61 -0.25
C GLU A 9 1.67 -10.55 -0.65
N ASP A 10 1.93 -10.45 -1.96
CA ASP A 10 2.84 -9.49 -2.56
C ASP A 10 2.23 -8.09 -2.67
N GLY A 11 2.86 -7.10 -2.04
CA GLY A 11 2.45 -5.70 -2.21
C GLY A 11 2.55 -5.19 -3.64
N GLN A 12 3.35 -5.84 -4.50
CA GLN A 12 3.41 -5.57 -5.93
C GLN A 12 2.06 -5.83 -6.61
N ALA A 13 1.40 -6.95 -6.26
CA ALA A 13 0.07 -7.26 -6.79
C ALA A 13 -0.97 -6.23 -6.33
N VAL A 14 -0.83 -5.69 -5.12
CA VAL A 14 -1.68 -4.59 -4.63
C VAL A 14 -1.42 -3.31 -5.42
N VAL A 15 -0.15 -2.93 -5.65
CA VAL A 15 0.22 -1.78 -6.49
C VAL A 15 -0.37 -1.92 -7.89
N ASP A 16 -0.13 -3.06 -8.54
CA ASP A 16 -0.61 -3.31 -9.89
C ASP A 16 -2.14 -3.27 -9.93
N HIS A 17 -2.82 -3.93 -8.99
CA HIS A 17 -4.28 -3.92 -8.93
C HIS A 17 -4.87 -2.51 -8.76
N VAL A 18 -4.27 -1.70 -7.88
CA VAL A 18 -4.71 -0.33 -7.63
C VAL A 18 -4.37 0.59 -8.82
N ARG A 19 -3.20 0.42 -9.45
CA ARG A 19 -2.78 1.13 -10.67
C ARG A 19 -3.66 0.78 -11.86
N ASN A 20 -3.91 -0.51 -12.10
CA ASN A 20 -4.75 -1.02 -13.17
C ASN A 20 -6.19 -0.49 -13.05
N LYS A 21 -6.68 -0.34 -11.81
CA LYS A 21 -7.96 0.31 -11.54
C LYS A 21 -7.95 1.85 -11.67
N GLY A 22 -6.80 2.48 -11.89
CA GLY A 22 -6.67 3.94 -11.93
C GLY A 22 -6.91 4.59 -10.57
N LYS A 23 -6.67 3.86 -9.48
CA LYS A 23 -6.97 4.28 -8.10
C LYS A 23 -5.73 4.61 -7.27
N ALA A 24 -4.54 4.58 -7.88
CA ALA A 24 -3.26 4.82 -7.22
C ALA A 24 -3.17 6.15 -6.47
N GLU A 25 -3.89 7.17 -6.95
CA GLU A 25 -3.88 8.51 -6.37
C GLU A 25 -4.98 8.73 -5.33
N LEU A 26 -5.79 7.71 -5.04
CA LEU A 26 -6.84 7.83 -4.04
C LEU A 26 -6.25 7.87 -2.62
N PRO A 27 -6.87 8.65 -1.73
CA PRO A 27 -6.55 8.56 -0.31
C PRO A 27 -7.08 7.24 0.28
N PRO A 28 -6.41 6.70 1.31
CA PRO A 28 -6.96 5.62 2.11
C PRO A 28 -8.18 6.10 2.91
N LEU A 29 -8.99 5.15 3.41
CA LEU A 29 -10.13 5.41 4.29
C LEU A 29 -9.71 6.04 5.61
N VAL A 30 -8.53 5.66 6.11
CA VAL A 30 -7.96 6.13 7.36
C VAL A 30 -6.50 6.47 7.13
N GLU A 31 -6.06 7.60 7.68
CA GLU A 31 -4.66 7.98 7.72
C GLU A 31 -3.94 7.08 8.73
N HIS A 32 -2.99 6.29 8.25
CA HIS A 32 -2.19 5.41 9.10
C HIS A 32 -0.74 5.89 9.15
N GLU A 33 -0.15 5.95 10.33
CA GLU A 33 1.30 6.10 10.46
C GLU A 33 2.00 4.79 10.10
N ILE A 34 2.87 4.85 9.09
CA ILE A 34 3.71 3.75 8.65
C ILE A 34 5.10 3.96 9.20
N GLN A 35 5.61 2.95 9.88
CA GLN A 35 7.02 2.87 10.22
C GLN A 35 7.75 2.08 9.13
N CYS A 36 8.60 2.73 8.31
CA CYS A 36 9.52 2.00 7.42
C CYS A 36 10.54 1.24 8.29
N GLU A 37 10.98 0.08 7.80
CA GLU A 37 12.08 -0.68 8.41
C GLU A 37 13.40 0.11 8.49
N CYS A 38 13.55 1.18 7.70
CA CYS A 38 14.70 2.08 7.82
C CYS A 38 14.64 2.99 9.06
N GLY A 39 13.57 2.91 9.85
CA GLY A 39 13.33 3.73 11.05
C GLY A 39 12.66 5.08 10.78
N GLU A 40 12.29 5.37 9.52
CA GLU A 40 11.50 6.56 9.18
C GLU A 40 10.00 6.31 9.45
N VAL A 41 9.31 7.29 10.00
CA VAL A 41 7.86 7.22 10.23
C VAL A 41 7.17 8.26 9.37
N PHE A 42 6.18 7.86 8.60
CA PHE A 42 5.43 8.76 7.74
C PHE A 42 3.95 8.39 7.66
N THR A 43 3.10 9.38 7.48
CA THR A 43 1.65 9.17 7.37
C THR A 43 1.28 8.75 5.96
N LEU A 44 0.61 7.60 5.83
CA LEU A 44 0.07 7.11 4.57
C LEU A 44 -1.12 7.97 4.13
N LYS A 45 -0.89 8.91 3.22
CA LYS A 45 -1.95 9.78 2.66
C LYS A 45 -2.56 9.27 1.36
N LYS A 46 -1.91 8.30 0.73
CA LYS A 46 -2.33 7.70 -0.54
C LYS A 46 -2.29 6.19 -0.43
N VAL A 47 -3.15 5.52 -1.18
CA VAL A 47 -3.14 4.05 -1.27
C VAL A 47 -1.81 3.50 -1.77
N ILE A 48 -1.01 4.29 -2.47
CA ILE A 48 0.38 3.99 -2.84
C ILE A 48 1.26 5.16 -2.40
N MET A 49 2.28 4.87 -1.59
CA MET A 49 3.21 5.88 -1.10
C MET A 49 4.61 5.30 -0.94
N ASN A 50 5.62 6.07 -1.33
CA ASN A 50 7.02 5.67 -1.20
C ASN A 50 7.63 6.36 0.01
N CYS A 51 8.45 5.63 0.76
CA CYS A 51 9.20 6.23 1.84
C CYS A 51 10.33 7.12 1.28
N PRO A 52 10.48 8.36 1.75
CA PRO A 52 11.49 9.31 1.23
C PRO A 52 12.93 8.92 1.56
N LYS A 53 13.14 7.94 2.46
CA LYS A 53 14.48 7.54 2.94
C LYS A 53 14.97 6.23 2.36
N CYS A 54 14.09 5.22 2.34
CA CYS A 54 14.39 3.85 1.91
C CYS A 54 13.90 3.58 0.47
N GLU A 55 13.20 4.53 -0.18
CA GLU A 55 12.48 4.34 -1.45
C GLU A 55 11.51 3.15 -1.45
N MET A 56 11.12 2.69 -0.25
CA MET A 56 10.22 1.56 -0.08
C MET A 56 8.80 1.97 -0.43
N THR A 57 8.22 1.28 -1.40
CA THR A 57 6.83 1.46 -1.81
C THR A 57 5.90 0.67 -0.90
N TYR A 58 4.94 1.37 -0.31
CA TYR A 58 3.83 0.80 0.45
C TYR A 58 2.56 0.95 -0.36
N ALA A 59 1.77 -0.11 -0.39
CA ALA A 59 0.51 -0.16 -1.11
C ALA A 59 -0.56 -0.86 -0.30
N VAL A 60 -1.77 -0.32 -0.37
CA VAL A 60 -2.96 -0.86 0.25
C VAL A 60 -4.14 -0.62 -0.67
N THR A 61 -5.11 -1.51 -0.70
CA THR A 61 -6.34 -1.25 -1.46
C THR A 61 -7.19 -0.22 -0.70
N PRO A 62 -7.86 0.73 -1.37
CA PRO A 62 -8.70 1.72 -0.70
C PRO A 62 -9.80 1.07 0.15
N CYS A 63 -10.31 -0.09 -0.27
CA CYS A 63 -11.34 -0.85 0.45
C CYS A 63 -10.83 -1.45 1.78
N SER A 64 -9.56 -1.86 1.82
CA SER A 64 -8.94 -2.49 2.99
C SER A 64 -8.00 -1.56 3.75
N SER A 65 -7.95 -0.28 3.34
CA SER A 65 -7.06 0.74 3.90
C SER A 65 -7.47 1.29 5.27
N GLY A 66 -8.51 0.74 5.89
CA GLY A 66 -8.85 1.01 7.29
C GLY A 66 -8.09 0.14 8.29
N ASP A 67 -7.40 -0.90 7.81
CA ASP A 67 -6.65 -1.84 8.63
C ASP A 67 -5.16 -1.78 8.26
N PHE A 68 -4.33 -1.43 9.23
CA PHE A 68 -2.87 -1.38 9.06
C PHE A 68 -2.27 -2.71 8.57
N ASN A 69 -2.85 -3.84 8.98
CA ASN A 69 -2.42 -5.18 8.55
C ASN A 69 -2.59 -5.43 7.04
N ASN A 70 -3.45 -4.67 6.35
CA ASN A 70 -3.61 -4.75 4.90
C ASN A 70 -2.57 -3.94 4.13
N ILE A 71 -1.75 -3.14 4.82
CA ILE A 71 -0.72 -2.34 4.17
C ILE A 71 0.42 -3.29 3.81
N LYS A 72 0.60 -3.49 2.51
CA LYS A 72 1.60 -4.39 1.95
C LYS A 72 2.78 -3.57 1.42
N ARG A 73 3.98 -4.09 1.65
CA ARG A 73 5.20 -3.56 1.05
C ARG A 73 5.31 -4.09 -0.37
N ALA A 74 5.33 -3.21 -1.36
CA ALA A 74 5.53 -3.58 -2.76
C ALA A 74 7.01 -3.77 -3.12
N GLY A 75 7.92 -3.40 -2.22
CA GLY A 75 9.35 -3.49 -2.43
C GLY A 75 10.00 -2.12 -2.57
N ILE A 76 11.32 -2.09 -2.65
CA ILE A 76 12.11 -0.87 -2.87
C ILE A 76 12.11 -0.57 -4.37
N ALA A 77 11.83 0.69 -4.75
CA ALA A 77 11.84 1.17 -6.14
C ALA A 77 10.86 0.45 -7.10
N TYR A 78 9.71 -0.03 -6.60
CA TYR A 78 8.70 -0.68 -7.46
C TYR A 78 7.72 0.32 -8.11
N ALA A 79 7.43 1.45 -7.44
CA ALA A 79 6.49 2.46 -7.92
C ALA A 79 7.17 3.64 -8.59
#